data_AF-A0A090QQ63-F1
#
_entry.id   AF-A0A090QQ63-F1
#
_cell.length_a   1.000
_cell.length_b   1.000
_cell.length_c   1.000
_cell.angle_alpha   90.00
_cell.angle_beta   90.00
_cell.angle_gamma   90.00
#
_symmetry.space_group_name_H-M   'P 1'
#
loop_
_entity.id
_entity.type
_entity.pdbx_description
1 polymer ?
#
loop_
_entity_poly.entity_id
_entity_poly.type
_entity_poly.pdbx_seq_one_letter_code
_entity_poly.pdbx_strand_id
1 'polypeptide(L)'
;MVKNIAKVDVTVTHTETEALILEHNYIKLYLPKYNVLLRDDKSYPYIFLSRTAHPRLSLHRGVKKRKGEYFGPYPDGGAVRESLHLLQKIFPIRQCEDSVYANRSRPCLMYQIGRCLGPCVKGLVSDEVYQEQVEFVRLFLKGKDRQVITALVEKMELASQQLAFEKAAMYRDQIQALRRVQEQQFVSQDSDDDLDVVGIAHDSGMACIHALFIRQGKILGSRSYFPRMPQDADITEVLSSFVSQYYLNQAEGRVIPSEILLGEPLGDEQEVIAHTLSELAGRKITIKVSTRGHKAKFQRLAQTNAHTALVSKLNHKMTIHQRFVALREALNLNTLERMECFDISHTMGEKTVASCVVFNQDGPLKQEYRRYNITGITGGDDYAAMAQALARRYGSQVDPDKIPDIILSMGVEVSSQERMM
;
A
#
# COMPACT_ATOMS: atom_id res chain seq x y z
N MET A 1 3.45 -32.80 -11.11
CA MET A 1 3.72 -32.62 -9.67
C MET A 1 4.32 -33.88 -9.05
N VAL A 2 3.60 -35.01 -9.01
CA VAL A 2 4.01 -36.24 -8.29
C VAL A 2 5.34 -36.83 -8.77
N LYS A 3 5.64 -36.79 -10.07
CA LYS A 3 6.90 -37.31 -10.65
C LYS A 3 8.18 -36.60 -10.15
N ASN A 4 8.04 -35.42 -9.54
CA ASN A 4 9.17 -34.63 -9.03
C ASN A 4 9.38 -34.79 -7.52
N ILE A 5 8.61 -35.65 -6.84
CA ILE A 5 8.72 -35.88 -5.40
C ILE A 5 9.81 -36.92 -5.15
N ALA A 6 10.92 -36.50 -4.55
CA ALA A 6 12.01 -37.39 -4.17
C ALA A 6 11.89 -37.92 -2.73
N LYS A 7 11.26 -37.15 -1.84
CA LYS A 7 11.12 -37.46 -0.41
C LYS A 7 9.84 -36.82 0.13
N VAL A 8 9.19 -37.47 1.08
CA VAL A 8 8.06 -36.94 1.85
C VAL A 8 8.43 -36.95 3.32
N ASP A 9 8.32 -35.79 3.97
CA ASP A 9 8.54 -35.61 5.40
C ASP A 9 7.20 -35.24 6.05
N VAL A 10 6.88 -35.82 7.21
CA VAL A 10 5.63 -35.58 7.94
C VAL A 10 5.97 -34.99 9.31
N THR A 11 5.37 -33.85 9.63
CA THR A 11 5.49 -33.23 10.96
C THR A 11 4.15 -33.31 11.65
N VAL A 12 4.12 -33.90 12.85
CA VAL A 12 2.89 -34.03 13.65
C VAL A 12 2.70 -32.77 14.49
N THR A 13 1.53 -32.14 14.37
CA THR A 13 1.11 -31.00 15.21
C THR A 13 -0.01 -31.44 16.18
N HIS A 14 -0.24 -30.65 17.23
CA HIS A 14 -1.27 -30.98 18.22
C HIS A 14 -2.67 -30.57 17.77
N THR A 15 -2.77 -29.58 16.89
CA THR A 15 -4.03 -29.07 16.34
C THR A 15 -3.91 -28.79 14.83
N GLU A 16 -5.06 -28.72 14.16
CA GLU A 16 -5.16 -28.27 12.76
C GLU A 16 -4.69 -26.81 12.60
N THR A 17 -4.94 -25.97 13.62
CA THR A 17 -4.45 -24.59 13.67
C THR A 17 -2.93 -24.52 13.67
N GLU A 18 -2.27 -25.34 14.49
CA GLU A 18 -0.80 -25.44 14.47
C GLU A 18 -0.29 -25.94 13.11
N ALA A 19 -0.98 -26.89 12.48
CA ALA A 19 -0.62 -27.39 11.14
C ALA A 19 -0.67 -26.26 10.10
N LEU A 20 -1.74 -25.47 10.09
CA LEU A 20 -1.94 -24.37 9.15
C LEU A 20 -0.89 -23.25 9.35
N ILE A 21 -0.57 -22.93 10.61
CA ILE A 21 0.48 -21.96 10.94
C ILE A 21 1.86 -22.47 10.49
N LEU A 22 2.15 -23.75 10.73
CA LEU A 22 3.40 -24.38 10.32
C LEU A 22 3.55 -24.39 8.80
N GLU A 23 2.50 -24.73 8.07
CA GLU A 23 2.45 -24.68 6.61
C GLU A 23 2.76 -23.27 6.10
N HIS A 24 2.07 -22.25 6.60
CA HIS A 24 2.33 -20.86 6.24
C HIS A 24 3.79 -20.45 6.47
N ASN A 25 4.39 -20.90 7.57
CA ASN A 25 5.80 -20.66 7.86
C ASN A 25 6.73 -21.35 6.86
N TYR A 26 6.42 -22.58 6.42
CA TYR A 26 7.18 -23.29 5.40
C TYR A 26 7.02 -22.67 4.01
N ILE A 27 5.83 -22.22 3.62
CA ILE A 27 5.62 -21.51 2.35
C ILE A 27 6.52 -20.26 2.30
N LYS A 28 6.59 -19.51 3.39
CA LYS A 28 7.47 -18.34 3.49
C LYS A 28 8.95 -18.68 3.47
N LEU A 29 9.34 -19.76 4.16
CA LEU A 29 10.73 -20.17 4.28
C LEU A 29 11.29 -20.69 2.95
N TYR A 30 10.51 -21.53 2.26
CA TYR A 30 10.99 -22.27 1.09
C TYR A 30 10.54 -21.68 -0.25
N LEU A 31 9.52 -20.81 -0.26
CA LEU A 31 8.93 -20.23 -1.47
C LEU A 31 8.74 -21.25 -2.61
N PRO A 32 8.09 -22.40 -2.32
CA PRO A 32 8.06 -23.53 -3.24
C PRO A 32 7.37 -23.18 -4.56
N LYS A 33 7.89 -23.73 -5.65
CA LYS A 33 7.47 -23.43 -7.04
C LYS A 33 5.98 -23.69 -7.31
N TYR A 34 5.40 -24.70 -6.65
CA TYR A 34 4.04 -25.16 -6.91
C TYR A 34 2.99 -24.53 -5.98
N ASN A 35 3.38 -23.75 -4.98
CA ASN A 35 2.41 -23.08 -4.12
C ASN A 35 1.95 -21.78 -4.75
N VAL A 36 0.71 -21.41 -4.41
CA VAL A 36 0.21 -20.07 -4.67
C VAL A 36 1.00 -19.10 -3.78
N LEU A 37 1.75 -18.16 -4.36
CA LEU A 37 2.61 -17.24 -3.61
C LEU A 37 2.09 -15.81 -3.68
N LEU A 38 1.86 -15.21 -2.51
CA LEU A 38 1.53 -13.79 -2.39
C LEU A 38 2.81 -12.93 -2.44
N ARG A 39 3.02 -12.20 -3.54
CA ARG A 39 4.24 -11.41 -3.77
C ARG A 39 4.29 -10.04 -3.08
N ASP A 40 3.19 -9.60 -2.48
CA ASP A 40 3.08 -8.23 -1.97
C ASP A 40 3.15 -8.20 -0.43
N ASP A 41 4.36 -7.97 0.06
CA ASP A 41 4.83 -8.05 1.45
C ASP A 41 4.89 -6.69 2.16
N LYS A 42 4.28 -5.65 1.57
CA LYS A 42 4.31 -4.32 2.17
C LYS A 42 3.41 -4.26 3.39
N SER A 43 4.02 -4.00 4.56
CA SER A 43 3.31 -3.67 5.80
C SER A 43 2.27 -2.56 5.58
N TYR A 44 1.07 -2.75 6.12
CA TYR A 44 -0.02 -1.80 5.96
C TYR A 44 0.29 -0.46 6.62
N PRO A 45 0.03 0.65 5.91
CA PRO A 45 0.16 1.95 6.50
C PRO A 45 -1.07 2.29 7.36
N TYR A 46 -0.80 3.01 8.43
CA TYR A 46 -1.78 3.58 9.35
C TYR A 46 -1.64 5.09 9.36
N ILE A 47 -2.73 5.77 9.70
CA ILE A 47 -2.66 7.13 10.21
C ILE A 47 -2.32 7.04 11.70
N PHE A 48 -1.18 7.61 12.07
CA PHE A 48 -0.70 7.67 13.45
C PHE A 48 -0.93 9.08 14.02
N LEU A 49 -1.62 9.14 15.16
CA LEU A 49 -1.81 10.34 15.97
C LEU A 49 -0.91 10.26 17.20
N SER A 50 0.09 11.15 17.30
CA SER A 50 1.08 11.10 18.39
C SER A 50 0.48 11.50 19.75
N ARG A 51 0.99 10.90 20.83
CA ARG A 51 0.65 11.30 22.21
C ARG A 51 1.65 12.33 22.76
N THR A 52 1.60 13.55 22.22
CA THR A 52 2.44 14.70 22.62
C THR A 52 1.58 15.89 23.02
N ALA A 53 2.15 16.95 23.60
CA ALA A 53 1.41 18.18 23.97
C ALA A 53 0.65 18.78 22.77
N HIS A 54 1.26 18.78 21.59
CA HIS A 54 0.60 19.05 20.32
C HIS A 54 0.62 17.79 19.44
N PRO A 55 -0.42 16.93 19.48
CA PRO A 55 -0.51 15.73 18.65
C PRO A 55 -0.35 16.03 17.16
N ARG A 56 0.36 15.17 16.44
CA ARG A 56 0.56 15.26 14.98
C ARG A 56 -0.05 14.06 14.28
N LEU A 57 -0.53 14.25 13.05
CA LEU A 57 -0.85 13.14 12.16
C LEU A 57 0.34 12.80 11.28
N SER A 58 0.59 11.50 11.09
CA SER A 58 1.63 11.02 10.18
C SER A 58 1.31 9.64 9.66
N LEU A 59 1.91 9.28 8.53
CA LEU A 59 1.88 7.91 8.02
C LEU A 59 2.82 7.04 8.86
N HIS A 60 2.31 5.92 9.37
CA HIS A 60 3.10 4.90 10.07
C HIS A 60 3.03 3.58 9.33
N ARG A 61 4.14 2.85 9.25
CA ARG A 61 4.23 1.49 8.68
C ARG A 61 4.93 0.56 9.67
N GLY A 62 4.49 -0.70 9.70
CA GLY A 62 5.09 -1.74 10.54
C GLY A 62 4.64 -1.70 12.01
N VAL A 63 5.42 -2.35 12.87
CA VAL A 63 5.06 -2.61 14.27
C VAL A 63 4.72 -1.31 15.03
N LYS A 64 3.61 -1.34 15.79
CA LYS A 64 3.06 -0.21 16.55
C LYS A 64 3.85 0.08 17.84
N LYS A 65 5.13 0.46 17.71
CA LYS A 65 6.01 0.75 18.85
C LYS A 65 5.87 2.19 19.40
N ARG A 66 5.35 3.12 18.60
CA ARG A 66 5.27 4.54 18.98
C ARG A 66 4.04 4.78 19.85
N LYS A 67 4.18 5.59 20.91
CA LYS A 67 3.07 5.91 21.81
C LYS A 67 2.09 6.88 21.12
N GLY A 68 0.86 6.43 20.91
CA GLY A 68 -0.19 7.20 20.25
C GLY A 68 -1.35 6.32 19.80
N GLU A 69 -2.24 6.90 19.01
CA GLU A 69 -3.39 6.21 18.43
C GLU A 69 -3.11 5.87 16.96
N TYR A 70 -3.58 4.70 16.53
CA TYR A 70 -3.37 4.18 15.18
C TYR A 70 -4.71 3.93 14.52
N PHE A 71 -4.95 4.58 13.39
CA PHE A 71 -6.18 4.50 12.61
C PHE A 71 -5.91 3.83 11.26
N GLY A 72 -6.71 2.84 10.89
CA GLY A 72 -6.49 1.97 9.73
C GLY A 72 -6.80 0.50 10.07
N PRO A 73 -6.25 -0.47 9.31
CA PRO A 73 -5.26 -0.34 8.24
C PRO A 73 -5.81 0.27 6.95
N TYR A 74 -4.98 1.03 6.23
CA TYR A 74 -5.29 1.52 4.88
C TYR A 74 -4.64 0.61 3.83
N PRO A 75 -5.22 0.44 2.63
CA PRO A 75 -4.74 -0.52 1.63
C PRO A 75 -3.28 -0.26 1.21
N ASP A 76 -2.90 1.00 1.06
CA ASP A 76 -1.59 1.43 0.62
C ASP A 76 -1.26 2.86 1.09
N GLY A 77 -0.03 3.30 0.80
CA GLY A 77 0.47 4.59 1.29
C GLY A 77 -0.14 5.80 0.58
N GLY A 78 -0.60 5.65 -0.65
CA GLY A 78 -1.37 6.64 -1.38
C GLY A 78 -2.69 6.94 -0.68
N ALA A 79 -3.47 5.92 -0.33
CA ALA A 79 -4.73 6.07 0.40
C ALA A 79 -4.55 6.83 1.74
N VAL A 80 -3.47 6.54 2.47
CA VAL A 80 -3.12 7.29 3.69
C VAL A 80 -2.78 8.74 3.38
N ARG A 81 -1.98 9.02 2.35
CA ARG A 81 -1.62 10.41 1.99
C ARG A 81 -2.84 11.22 1.57
N GLU A 82 -3.74 10.63 0.79
CA GLU A 82 -4.99 11.26 0.37
C GLU A 82 -5.87 11.58 1.58
N SER A 83 -6.01 10.63 2.51
CA SER A 83 -6.71 10.83 3.78
C SER A 83 -6.05 11.92 4.64
N LEU A 84 -4.72 11.93 4.75
CA LEU A 84 -3.97 12.96 5.48
C LEU A 84 -4.13 14.35 4.86
N HIS A 85 -4.16 14.45 3.53
CA HIS A 85 -4.43 15.70 2.82
C HIS A 85 -5.86 16.19 3.09
N LEU A 86 -6.84 15.31 3.07
CA LEU A 86 -8.21 15.64 3.40
C LEU A 86 -8.34 16.12 4.86
N LEU A 87 -7.73 15.40 5.80
CA LEU A 87 -7.73 15.77 7.22
C LEU A 87 -7.12 17.15 7.45
N GLN A 88 -6.00 17.49 6.79
CA GLN A 88 -5.44 18.85 6.86
C GLN A 88 -6.38 19.94 6.35
N LYS A 89 -7.26 19.60 5.39
CA LYS A 89 -8.23 20.56 4.85
C LYS A 89 -9.34 20.86 5.83
N ILE A 90 -9.77 19.83 6.57
CA ILE A 90 -10.91 19.91 7.48
C ILE A 90 -10.47 20.33 8.87
N PHE A 91 -9.39 19.72 9.39
CA PHE A 91 -8.90 19.93 10.74
C PHE A 91 -7.46 20.47 10.67
N PRO A 92 -7.22 21.75 11.03
CA PRO A 92 -5.92 22.39 10.90
C PRO A 92 -4.92 21.93 11.99
N ILE A 93 -4.53 20.67 11.96
CA ILE A 93 -3.56 20.08 12.88
C ILE A 93 -2.22 19.80 12.21
N ARG A 94 -1.15 19.75 13.00
CA ARG A 94 0.21 19.63 12.45
C ARG A 94 0.48 18.23 11.88
N GLN A 95 1.24 18.19 10.79
CA GLN A 95 1.86 16.98 10.23
C GLN A 95 3.38 17.09 10.10
N CYS A 96 3.96 18.19 10.58
CA CYS A 96 5.41 18.38 10.58
C CYS A 96 6.10 17.42 11.55
N GLU A 97 7.31 17.01 11.21
CA GLU A 97 8.17 16.22 12.08
C GLU A 97 8.49 16.97 13.39
N ASP A 98 8.73 16.21 14.47
CA ASP A 98 8.99 16.80 15.79
C ASP A 98 10.27 17.62 15.82
N SER A 99 11.27 17.25 15.04
CA SER A 99 12.50 18.04 14.84
C SER A 99 12.21 19.41 14.21
N VAL A 100 11.25 19.48 13.28
CA VAL A 100 10.83 20.74 12.65
C VAL A 100 10.01 21.55 13.64
N TYR A 101 9.09 20.91 14.37
CA TYR A 101 8.29 21.58 15.39
C TYR A 101 9.13 22.23 16.49
N ALA A 102 10.13 21.52 17.02
CA ALA A 102 10.96 22.01 18.12
C ALA A 102 11.85 23.20 17.73
N ASN A 103 12.29 23.25 16.46
CA ASN A 103 13.25 24.26 15.98
C ASN A 103 12.59 25.42 15.20
N ARG A 104 11.25 25.52 15.21
CA ARG A 104 10.55 26.55 14.43
C ARG A 104 10.38 27.85 15.21
N SER A 105 10.88 28.94 14.64
CA SER A 105 10.71 30.31 15.15
C SER A 105 9.67 31.13 14.38
N ARG A 106 9.34 30.74 13.15
CA ARG A 106 8.41 31.45 12.25
C ARG A 106 7.31 30.52 11.73
N PRO A 107 6.08 31.02 11.49
CA PRO A 107 5.00 30.23 10.94
C PRO A 107 5.39 29.64 9.58
N CYS A 108 4.99 28.40 9.33
CA CYS A 108 5.25 27.72 8.06
C CYS A 108 4.16 27.99 7.03
N LEU A 109 4.41 27.59 5.78
CA LEU A 109 3.43 27.69 4.70
C LEU A 109 2.08 27.07 5.09
N MET A 110 2.08 25.90 5.75
CA MET A 110 0.85 25.21 6.17
C MET A 110 -0.02 26.06 7.12
N TYR A 111 0.59 26.89 7.97
CA TYR A 111 -0.14 27.86 8.77
C TYR A 111 -0.73 28.97 7.90
N GLN A 112 0.09 29.54 7.01
CA GLN A 112 -0.32 30.65 6.14
C GLN A 112 -1.48 30.29 5.21
N ILE A 113 -1.57 29.02 4.77
CA ILE A 113 -2.67 28.52 3.93
C ILE A 113 -3.81 27.87 4.75
N GLY A 114 -3.81 28.02 6.08
CA GLY A 114 -4.90 27.55 6.95
C GLY A 114 -5.00 26.03 7.13
N ARG A 115 -3.93 25.27 6.88
CA ARG A 115 -3.86 23.80 7.05
C ARG A 115 -3.30 23.37 8.42
N CYS A 116 -2.84 24.32 9.22
CA CYS A 116 -2.29 24.08 10.55
C CYS A 116 -2.51 25.32 11.41
N LEU A 117 -2.90 25.14 12.68
CA LEU A 117 -3.03 26.26 13.63
C LEU A 117 -1.68 26.84 14.10
N GLY A 118 -0.56 26.23 13.72
CA GLY A 118 0.78 26.73 14.02
C GLY A 118 1.18 26.66 15.50
N PRO A 119 0.93 25.56 16.23
CA PRO A 119 1.27 25.44 17.65
C PRO A 119 2.78 25.46 17.93
N CYS A 120 3.62 25.43 16.89
CA CYS A 120 5.08 25.53 17.01
C CYS A 120 5.56 26.94 17.35
N VAL A 121 4.76 27.98 17.11
CA VAL A 121 5.12 29.37 17.42
C VAL A 121 4.25 29.86 18.58
N LYS A 122 4.90 30.34 19.64
CA LYS A 122 4.21 30.82 20.84
C LYS A 122 3.23 31.95 20.49
N GLY A 123 2.00 31.85 20.97
CA GLY A 123 0.97 32.89 20.85
C GLY A 123 0.06 32.80 19.62
N LEU A 124 0.28 31.87 18.67
CA LEU A 124 -0.62 31.72 17.52
C LEU A 124 -1.90 30.94 17.83
N VAL A 125 -1.84 29.98 18.75
CA VAL A 125 -2.96 29.13 19.16
C VAL A 125 -2.78 28.74 20.61
N SER A 126 -3.89 28.61 21.36
CA SER A 126 -3.85 28.07 22.71
C SER A 126 -3.90 26.53 22.69
N ASP A 127 -3.35 25.91 23.72
CA ASP A 127 -3.30 24.46 23.84
C ASP A 127 -4.72 23.86 23.86
N GLU A 128 -5.70 24.54 24.46
CA GLU A 128 -7.10 24.11 24.53
C GLU A 128 -7.74 24.06 23.14
N VAL A 129 -7.57 25.12 22.34
CA VAL A 129 -8.10 25.19 20.96
C VAL A 129 -7.45 24.11 20.09
N TYR A 130 -6.15 23.85 20.28
CA TYR A 130 -5.47 22.79 19.54
C TYR A 130 -5.97 21.40 19.93
N GLN A 131 -6.11 21.12 21.23
CA GLN A 131 -6.63 19.83 21.73
C GLN A 131 -8.06 19.56 21.28
N GLU A 132 -8.87 20.61 21.19
CA GLU A 132 -10.23 20.49 20.67
C GLU A 132 -10.25 20.04 19.19
N GLN A 133 -9.37 20.61 18.34
CA GLN A 133 -9.22 20.13 16.97
C GLN A 133 -8.72 18.69 16.90
N VAL A 134 -7.84 18.30 17.83
CA VAL A 134 -7.38 16.90 17.94
C VAL A 134 -8.52 15.96 18.30
N GLU A 135 -9.44 16.37 19.18
CA GLU A 135 -10.61 15.56 19.52
C GLU A 135 -11.55 15.40 18.32
N PHE A 136 -11.78 16.45 17.52
CA PHE A 136 -12.55 16.31 16.29
C PHE A 136 -11.92 15.34 15.29
N VAL A 137 -10.59 15.38 15.14
CA VAL A 137 -9.86 14.42 14.31
C VAL A 137 -10.02 13.00 14.86
N ARG A 138 -9.92 12.82 16.17
CA ARG A 138 -10.09 11.52 16.84
C ARG A 138 -11.50 10.97 16.63
N LEU A 139 -12.54 11.80 16.80
CA LEU A 139 -13.94 11.42 16.59
C LEU A 139 -14.19 11.06 15.12
N PHE A 140 -13.70 11.88 14.19
CA PHE A 140 -13.84 11.64 12.76
C PHE A 140 -13.16 10.33 12.31
N LEU A 141 -11.93 10.09 12.77
CA LEU A 141 -11.20 8.84 12.48
C LEU A 141 -11.82 7.61 13.18
N LYS A 142 -12.64 7.81 14.22
CA LYS A 142 -13.48 6.78 14.86
C LYS A 142 -14.89 6.69 14.24
N GLY A 143 -15.14 7.33 13.11
CA GLY A 143 -16.41 7.24 12.39
C GLY A 143 -17.55 8.08 12.96
N LYS A 144 -17.31 8.89 14.00
CA LYS A 144 -18.34 9.68 14.70
C LYS A 144 -18.64 11.01 14.00
N ASP A 145 -18.82 10.98 12.69
CA ASP A 145 -18.93 12.18 11.85
C ASP A 145 -20.11 13.07 12.23
N ARG A 146 -21.26 12.47 12.57
CA ARG A 146 -22.46 13.20 12.98
C ARG A 146 -22.20 14.04 14.24
N GLN A 147 -21.48 13.48 15.21
CA GLN A 147 -21.12 14.20 16.44
C GLN A 147 -20.21 15.39 16.13
N VAL A 148 -19.24 15.22 15.22
CA VAL A 148 -18.36 16.31 14.78
C VAL A 148 -19.15 17.38 14.04
N ILE A 149 -20.04 17.00 13.12
CA ILE A 149 -20.87 17.95 12.36
C ILE A 149 -21.80 18.74 13.30
N THR A 150 -22.49 18.07 14.23
CA THR A 150 -23.36 18.74 15.21
C THR A 150 -22.58 19.75 16.04
N ALA A 151 -21.41 19.36 16.57
CA ALA A 151 -20.57 20.27 17.35
C ALA A 151 -20.05 21.46 16.53
N LEU A 152 -19.73 21.26 15.24
CA LEU A 152 -19.32 22.35 14.35
C LEU A 152 -20.48 23.29 14.00
N VAL A 153 -21.70 22.77 13.86
CA VAL A 153 -22.91 23.57 13.61
C VAL A 153 -23.20 24.48 14.81
N GLU A 154 -23.20 23.92 16.03
CA GLU A 154 -23.40 24.71 17.26
C GLU A 154 -22.37 25.84 17.39
N LYS A 155 -21.11 25.58 17.04
CA LYS A 155 -20.06 26.60 17.03
C LYS A 155 -20.21 27.64 15.95
N MET A 156 -20.63 27.24 14.76
CA MET A 156 -20.92 28.15 13.66
C MET A 156 -22.04 29.12 14.05
N GLU A 157 -23.11 28.62 14.68
CA GLU A 157 -24.23 29.41 15.17
C GLU A 157 -23.78 30.37 16.29
N LEU A 158 -23.03 29.88 17.27
CA LEU A 158 -22.48 30.73 18.35
C LEU A 158 -21.56 31.83 17.80
N ALA A 159 -20.68 31.51 16.86
CA ALA A 159 -19.80 32.50 16.22
C ALA A 159 -20.61 33.54 15.43
N SER A 160 -21.69 33.11 14.77
CA SER A 160 -22.61 34.02 14.06
C SER A 160 -23.35 34.94 15.04
N GLN A 161 -23.82 34.43 16.18
CA GLN A 161 -24.46 35.24 17.23
C GLN A 161 -23.50 36.27 17.83
N GLN A 162 -22.23 35.93 17.95
CA GLN A 162 -21.15 36.83 18.41
C GLN A 162 -20.64 37.77 17.31
N LEU A 163 -21.25 37.81 16.12
CA LEU A 163 -20.82 38.61 14.96
C LEU A 163 -19.39 38.28 14.46
N ALA A 164 -18.86 37.10 14.79
CA ALA A 164 -17.56 36.61 14.37
C ALA A 164 -17.64 35.87 13.02
N PHE A 165 -18.00 36.60 11.95
CA PHE A 165 -18.33 36.02 10.65
C PHE A 165 -17.19 35.22 9.99
N GLU A 166 -15.92 35.59 10.20
CA GLU A 166 -14.78 34.84 9.68
C GLU A 166 -14.69 33.43 10.28
N LYS A 167 -14.90 33.32 11.61
CA LYS A 167 -14.93 32.02 12.31
C LYS A 167 -16.14 31.20 11.88
N ALA A 168 -17.30 31.83 11.74
CA ALA A 168 -18.50 31.14 11.25
C ALA A 168 -18.30 30.61 9.82
N ALA A 169 -17.67 31.39 8.93
CA ALA A 169 -17.33 30.94 7.58
C ALA A 169 -16.36 29.75 7.59
N MET A 170 -15.33 29.77 8.46
CA MET A 170 -14.41 28.65 8.64
C MET A 170 -15.15 27.36 9.06
N TYR A 171 -16.04 27.43 10.06
CA TYR A 171 -16.83 26.27 10.49
C TYR A 171 -17.78 25.77 9.40
N ARG A 172 -18.44 26.68 8.67
CA ARG A 172 -19.29 26.34 7.52
C ARG A 172 -18.51 25.56 6.47
N ASP A 173 -17.32 26.03 6.11
CA ASP A 173 -16.50 25.41 5.08
C ASP A 173 -16.00 24.01 5.54
N GLN A 174 -15.69 23.85 6.83
CA GLN A 174 -15.40 22.54 7.43
C GLN A 174 -16.61 21.59 7.36
N ILE A 175 -17.81 22.06 7.70
CA ILE A 175 -19.05 21.28 7.61
C ILE A 175 -19.31 20.83 6.17
N GLN A 176 -19.14 21.72 5.19
CA GLN A 176 -19.31 21.38 3.78
C GLN A 176 -18.28 20.35 3.31
N ALA A 177 -17.01 20.49 3.71
CA ALA A 177 -15.97 19.53 3.39
C ALA A 177 -16.28 18.15 4.01
N LEU A 178 -16.74 18.10 5.26
CA LEU A 178 -17.16 16.86 5.92
C LEU A 178 -18.35 16.19 5.23
N ARG A 179 -19.38 16.96 4.85
CA ARG A 179 -20.55 16.42 4.15
C ARG A 179 -20.19 15.82 2.80
N ARG A 180 -19.31 16.45 2.02
CA ARG A 180 -18.84 15.89 0.74
C ARG A 180 -18.14 14.54 0.91
N VAL A 181 -17.33 14.40 1.97
CA VAL A 181 -16.66 13.13 2.27
C VAL A 181 -17.68 12.06 2.65
N GLN A 182 -18.69 12.43 3.45
CA GLN A 182 -19.77 11.52 3.84
C GLN A 182 -20.62 11.07 2.62
N GLU A 183 -20.91 11.99 1.69
CA GLU A 183 -21.63 11.70 0.44
C GLU A 183 -20.85 10.77 -0.50
N GLN A 184 -19.51 10.84 -0.53
CA GLN A 184 -18.68 9.92 -1.30
C GLN A 184 -18.61 8.51 -0.68
N GLN A 185 -18.92 8.38 0.61
CA GLN A 185 -18.83 7.13 1.38
C GLN A 185 -20.19 6.43 1.57
N PHE A 186 -21.19 6.79 0.75
CA PHE A 186 -22.62 6.45 0.89
C PHE A 186 -22.97 4.97 0.61
N VAL A 187 -22.26 4.02 1.22
CA VAL A 187 -22.59 2.60 1.08
C VAL A 187 -23.25 2.01 2.32
N SER A 188 -23.11 2.58 3.52
CA SER A 188 -23.90 2.16 4.71
C SER A 188 -23.92 3.24 5.79
N GLN A 189 -25.09 3.80 6.10
CA GLN A 189 -25.22 4.93 7.04
C GLN A 189 -25.34 4.53 8.52
N ASP A 190 -25.49 3.24 8.88
CA ASP A 190 -25.79 2.84 10.26
C ASP A 190 -25.18 1.47 10.68
N SER A 191 -24.08 1.01 10.07
CA SER A 191 -23.41 -0.22 10.53
C SER A 191 -22.01 0.04 11.11
N ASP A 192 -21.77 -0.41 12.34
CA ASP A 192 -20.43 -0.54 12.93
C ASP A 192 -19.67 -1.75 12.36
N ASP A 193 -19.89 -2.03 11.07
CA ASP A 193 -19.30 -3.18 10.38
C ASP A 193 -17.77 -3.03 10.31
N ASP A 194 -17.07 -3.98 10.92
CA ASP A 194 -15.62 -4.19 10.78
C ASP A 194 -15.40 -5.48 9.99
N LEU A 195 -15.37 -5.35 8.67
CA LEU A 195 -15.30 -6.50 7.77
C LEU A 195 -14.38 -6.25 6.57
N ASP A 196 -13.77 -7.31 6.08
CA ASP A 196 -13.04 -7.29 4.80
C ASP A 196 -13.88 -8.02 3.75
N VAL A 197 -13.90 -7.50 2.53
CA VAL A 197 -14.61 -8.14 1.40
C VAL A 197 -13.63 -8.50 0.31
N VAL A 198 -13.56 -9.78 -0.02
CA VAL A 198 -12.59 -10.34 -0.97
C VAL A 198 -13.35 -10.87 -2.19
N GLY A 199 -13.10 -10.27 -3.34
CA GLY A 199 -13.53 -10.78 -4.65
C GLY A 199 -12.37 -11.47 -5.37
N ILE A 200 -12.68 -12.41 -6.26
CA ILE A 200 -11.67 -13.14 -7.05
C ILE A 200 -12.12 -13.21 -8.51
N ALA A 201 -11.20 -12.97 -9.44
CA ALA A 201 -11.41 -13.18 -10.86
C ALA A 201 -10.23 -13.95 -11.43
N HIS A 202 -10.47 -14.83 -12.39
CA HIS A 202 -9.44 -15.59 -13.08
C HIS A 202 -9.65 -15.51 -14.59
N ASP A 203 -8.55 -15.49 -15.35
CA ASP A 203 -8.53 -15.55 -16.80
C ASP A 203 -7.10 -15.85 -17.27
N SER A 204 -6.95 -16.68 -18.30
CA SER A 204 -5.69 -16.88 -19.03
C SER A 204 -4.48 -17.22 -18.13
N GLY A 205 -4.70 -18.08 -17.12
CA GLY A 205 -3.65 -18.49 -16.17
C GLY A 205 -3.23 -17.42 -15.17
N MET A 206 -4.03 -16.35 -15.02
CA MET A 206 -3.82 -15.28 -14.04
C MET A 206 -5.06 -15.13 -13.17
N ALA A 207 -4.85 -15.01 -11.85
CA ALA A 207 -5.90 -14.62 -10.92
C ALA A 207 -5.66 -13.20 -10.40
N CYS A 208 -6.75 -12.49 -10.15
CA CYS A 208 -6.78 -11.24 -9.42
C CYS A 208 -7.69 -11.40 -8.21
N ILE A 209 -7.15 -11.18 -7.03
CA ILE A 209 -7.90 -11.12 -5.77
C ILE A 209 -8.00 -9.65 -5.37
N HIS A 210 -9.21 -9.15 -5.17
CA HIS A 210 -9.44 -7.77 -4.76
C HIS A 210 -10.03 -7.72 -3.36
N ALA A 211 -9.31 -7.10 -2.43
CA ALA A 211 -9.76 -6.90 -1.06
C ALA A 211 -10.24 -5.46 -0.86
N LEU A 212 -11.47 -5.29 -0.38
CA LEU A 212 -12.02 -4.06 0.16
C LEU A 212 -11.91 -4.10 1.69
N PHE A 213 -11.46 -3.00 2.30
CA PHE A 213 -11.32 -2.88 3.74
C PHE A 213 -12.40 -1.97 4.30
N ILE A 214 -13.30 -2.52 5.12
CA ILE A 214 -14.41 -1.78 5.70
C ILE A 214 -14.26 -1.72 7.20
N ARG A 215 -14.18 -0.52 7.75
CA ARG A 215 -14.10 -0.28 9.19
C ARG A 215 -15.17 0.72 9.58
N GLN A 216 -15.98 0.35 10.58
CA GLN A 216 -17.09 1.19 11.05
C GLN A 216 -18.02 1.61 9.90
N GLY A 217 -18.32 0.66 9.00
CA GLY A 217 -19.19 0.88 7.84
C GLY A 217 -18.57 1.69 6.68
N LYS A 218 -17.35 2.21 6.84
CA LYS A 218 -16.66 3.01 5.81
C LYS A 218 -15.62 2.20 5.04
N ILE A 219 -15.54 2.43 3.73
CA ILE A 219 -14.48 1.84 2.90
C ILE A 219 -13.20 2.64 3.14
N LEU A 220 -12.24 2.04 3.87
CA LEU A 220 -10.91 2.64 4.06
C LEU A 220 -10.07 2.59 2.78
N GLY A 221 -10.45 1.73 1.86
CA GLY A 221 -9.90 1.61 0.52
C GLY A 221 -9.86 0.17 0.07
N SER A 222 -9.10 -0.10 -0.98
CA SER A 222 -9.04 -1.42 -1.57
C SER A 222 -7.70 -1.72 -2.24
N ARG A 223 -7.44 -3.00 -2.49
CA ARG A 223 -6.20 -3.46 -3.11
C ARG A 223 -6.40 -4.72 -3.94
N SER A 224 -5.78 -4.73 -5.11
CA SER A 224 -5.72 -5.91 -5.98
C SER A 224 -4.40 -6.66 -5.80
N TYR A 225 -4.48 -7.97 -5.69
CA TYR A 225 -3.37 -8.90 -5.57
C TYR A 225 -3.37 -9.83 -6.77
N PHE A 226 -2.18 -10.08 -7.31
CA PHE A 226 -1.97 -10.99 -8.44
C PHE A 226 -1.05 -12.12 -7.96
N PRO A 227 -1.60 -13.13 -7.26
CA PRO A 227 -0.80 -14.24 -6.76
C PRO A 227 -0.14 -14.99 -7.92
N ARG A 228 1.06 -15.51 -7.69
CA ARG A 228 1.65 -16.49 -8.60
C ARG A 228 1.02 -17.84 -8.33
N MET A 229 0.48 -18.47 -9.36
CA MET A 229 -0.19 -19.76 -9.27
C MET A 229 0.30 -20.71 -10.36
N PRO A 230 0.30 -22.03 -10.11
CA PRO A 230 0.40 -23.05 -11.16
C PRO A 230 -0.67 -22.89 -12.24
N GLN A 231 -0.42 -23.41 -13.44
CA GLN A 231 -1.37 -23.36 -14.56
C GLN A 231 -2.70 -24.07 -14.25
N ASP A 232 -2.64 -25.14 -13.45
CA ASP A 232 -3.80 -26.00 -13.12
C ASP A 232 -4.33 -25.75 -11.70
N ALA A 233 -3.95 -24.63 -11.06
CA ALA A 233 -4.38 -24.37 -9.69
C ALA A 233 -5.86 -24.03 -9.63
N ASP A 234 -6.55 -24.66 -8.68
CA ASP A 234 -7.97 -24.42 -8.43
C ASP A 234 -8.17 -23.02 -7.83
N ILE A 235 -9.25 -22.34 -8.23
CA ILE A 235 -9.59 -20.99 -7.76
C ILE A 235 -9.88 -21.03 -6.25
N THR A 236 -10.50 -22.10 -5.77
CA THR A 236 -10.74 -22.32 -4.34
C THR A 236 -9.42 -22.43 -3.58
N GLU A 237 -8.43 -23.16 -4.11
CA GLU A 237 -7.09 -23.26 -3.53
C GLU A 237 -6.38 -21.90 -3.53
N VAL A 238 -6.47 -21.15 -4.64
CA VAL A 238 -5.89 -19.81 -4.76
C VAL A 238 -6.47 -18.85 -3.72
N LEU A 239 -7.80 -18.87 -3.54
CA LEU A 239 -8.47 -18.03 -2.57
C LEU A 239 -8.14 -18.45 -1.14
N SER A 240 -8.13 -19.76 -0.85
CA SER A 240 -7.80 -20.28 0.49
C SER A 240 -6.37 -19.94 0.88
N SER A 241 -5.42 -20.23 -0.01
CA SER A 241 -4.01 -19.88 0.15
C SER A 241 -3.81 -18.38 0.33
N PHE A 242 -4.55 -17.54 -0.41
CA PHE A 242 -4.55 -16.11 -0.18
C PHE A 242 -5.05 -15.74 1.22
N VAL A 243 -6.22 -16.20 1.65
CA VAL A 243 -6.79 -15.85 2.97
C VAL A 243 -5.85 -16.28 4.09
N SER A 244 -5.33 -17.51 4.04
CA SER A 244 -4.37 -18.05 5.00
C SER A 244 -3.09 -17.21 5.04
N GLN A 245 -2.41 -17.04 3.90
CA GLN A 245 -1.19 -16.24 3.86
C GLN A 245 -1.43 -14.78 4.26
N TYR A 246 -2.61 -14.25 3.93
CA TYR A 246 -2.97 -12.88 4.17
C TYR A 246 -3.17 -12.59 5.66
N TYR A 247 -3.98 -13.38 6.35
CA TYR A 247 -4.34 -13.11 7.73
C TYR A 247 -3.40 -13.74 8.76
N LEU A 248 -2.71 -14.85 8.43
CA LEU A 248 -1.73 -15.48 9.34
C LEU A 248 -0.39 -14.72 9.41
N ASN A 249 -0.17 -13.73 8.54
CA ASN A 249 1.06 -12.94 8.55
C ASN A 249 1.07 -11.85 9.65
N GLN A 250 1.29 -12.28 10.90
CA GLN A 250 1.28 -11.40 12.09
C GLN A 250 2.43 -10.39 12.16
N ALA A 251 3.58 -10.69 11.54
CA ALA A 251 4.79 -9.84 11.59
C ALA A 251 4.55 -8.40 11.10
N GLU A 252 3.47 -8.17 10.35
CA GLU A 252 3.14 -6.89 9.72
C GLU A 252 2.07 -6.07 10.46
N GLY A 253 1.59 -6.54 11.62
CA GLY A 253 0.58 -5.83 12.42
C GLY A 253 -0.80 -5.78 11.77
N ARG A 254 -1.13 -6.75 10.92
CA ARG A 254 -2.41 -6.88 10.23
C ARG A 254 -3.54 -7.09 11.25
N VAL A 255 -4.64 -6.34 11.08
CA VAL A 255 -5.83 -6.46 11.94
C VAL A 255 -6.82 -7.40 11.26
N ILE A 256 -7.06 -8.56 11.87
CA ILE A 256 -8.10 -9.49 11.43
C ILE A 256 -9.46 -8.85 11.77
N PRO A 257 -10.38 -8.66 10.81
CA PRO A 257 -11.71 -8.07 11.03
C PRO A 257 -12.67 -9.06 11.72
N SER A 258 -13.84 -8.62 12.20
CA SER A 258 -14.84 -9.54 12.81
C SER A 258 -15.49 -10.46 11.79
N GLU A 259 -15.57 -10.02 10.54
CA GLU A 259 -16.18 -10.76 9.45
C GLU A 259 -15.34 -10.63 8.17
N ILE A 260 -15.21 -11.73 7.44
CA ILE A 260 -14.56 -11.78 6.12
C ILE A 260 -15.63 -12.26 5.14
N LEU A 261 -15.98 -11.41 4.18
CA LEU A 261 -16.93 -11.73 3.11
C LEU A 261 -16.18 -12.14 1.86
N LEU A 262 -16.51 -13.29 1.30
CA LEU A 262 -15.84 -13.84 0.13
C LEU A 262 -16.77 -13.87 -1.08
N GLY A 263 -16.20 -13.69 -2.27
CA GLY A 263 -16.89 -13.90 -3.55
C GLY A 263 -17.27 -15.36 -3.78
N GLU A 264 -16.42 -16.28 -3.31
CA GLU A 264 -16.50 -17.73 -3.49
C GLU A 264 -16.12 -18.46 -2.17
N PRO A 265 -16.60 -19.70 -1.95
CA PRO A 265 -16.24 -20.47 -0.75
C PRO A 265 -14.77 -20.93 -0.76
N LEU A 266 -14.22 -21.15 0.44
CA LEU A 266 -12.87 -21.72 0.62
C LEU A 266 -12.87 -23.26 0.61
N GLY A 267 -14.00 -23.90 0.28
CA GLY A 267 -14.15 -25.35 0.38
C GLY A 267 -14.05 -25.83 1.83
N ASP A 268 -13.44 -27.00 2.02
CA ASP A 268 -13.35 -27.69 3.32
C ASP A 268 -12.48 -26.95 4.36
N GLU A 269 -11.56 -26.10 3.90
CA GLU A 269 -10.65 -25.35 4.78
C GLU A 269 -11.31 -24.15 5.47
N GLN A 270 -12.54 -23.78 5.09
CA GLN A 270 -13.18 -22.56 5.57
C GLN A 270 -13.34 -22.54 7.10
N GLU A 271 -13.75 -23.66 7.69
CA GLU A 271 -13.96 -23.76 9.14
C GLU A 271 -12.63 -23.71 9.91
N VAL A 272 -11.63 -24.43 9.43
CA VAL A 272 -10.28 -24.48 10.02
C VAL A 272 -9.61 -23.11 9.99
N ILE A 273 -9.75 -22.38 8.88
CA ILE A 273 -9.24 -21.02 8.74
C ILE A 273 -9.99 -20.08 9.68
N ALA A 274 -11.33 -20.11 9.71
CA ALA A 274 -12.11 -19.25 10.60
C ALA A 274 -11.77 -19.50 12.09
N HIS A 275 -11.60 -20.76 12.48
CA HIS A 275 -11.19 -21.14 13.83
C HIS A 275 -9.80 -20.61 14.17
N THR A 276 -8.82 -20.87 13.30
CA THR A 276 -7.44 -20.41 13.47
C THR A 276 -7.36 -18.89 13.59
N LEU A 277 -8.07 -18.15 12.73
CA LEU A 277 -8.14 -16.69 12.80
C LEU A 277 -8.81 -16.20 14.08
N SER A 278 -9.77 -16.95 14.62
CA SER A 278 -10.43 -16.63 15.89
C SER A 278 -9.51 -16.79 17.09
N GLU A 279 -8.72 -17.87 17.13
CA GLU A 279 -7.70 -18.08 18.16
C GLU A 279 -6.63 -16.98 18.12
N LEU A 280 -6.11 -16.66 16.94
CA LEU A 280 -5.10 -15.62 16.77
C LEU A 280 -5.62 -14.22 17.13
N ALA A 281 -6.88 -13.93 16.81
CA ALA A 281 -7.49 -12.63 17.10
C ALA A 281 -7.98 -12.52 18.56
N GLY A 282 -8.05 -13.62 19.32
CA GLY A 282 -8.63 -13.67 20.66
C GLY A 282 -10.13 -13.35 20.70
N ARG A 283 -10.83 -13.47 19.56
CA ARG A 283 -12.26 -13.15 19.39
C ARG A 283 -12.83 -13.92 18.21
N LYS A 284 -14.15 -14.12 18.18
CA LYS A 284 -14.82 -14.84 17.08
C LYS A 284 -14.66 -14.09 15.75
N ILE A 285 -14.12 -14.78 14.76
CA ILE A 285 -14.04 -14.36 13.35
C ILE A 285 -14.99 -15.21 12.53
N THR A 286 -15.74 -14.58 11.62
CA THR A 286 -16.72 -15.28 10.78
C THR A 286 -16.38 -15.11 9.31
N ILE A 287 -16.30 -16.21 8.55
CA ILE A 287 -16.13 -16.20 7.09
C ILE A 287 -17.48 -16.49 6.45
N LYS A 288 -17.93 -15.66 5.50
CA LYS A 288 -19.20 -15.84 4.78
C LYS A 288 -19.07 -15.59 3.30
N VAL A 289 -19.85 -16.32 2.50
CA VAL A 289 -19.87 -16.18 1.03
C VAL A 289 -21.17 -15.54 0.53
N SER A 290 -22.30 -15.80 1.19
CA SER A 290 -23.59 -15.26 0.77
C SER A 290 -24.07 -14.22 1.75
N THR A 291 -24.34 -13.01 1.25
CA THR A 291 -24.90 -11.94 2.06
C THR A 291 -26.12 -11.32 1.39
N ARG A 292 -27.09 -10.87 2.20
CA ARG A 292 -28.24 -10.08 1.74
C ARG A 292 -28.02 -8.61 2.11
N GLY A 293 -28.77 -7.70 1.49
CA GLY A 293 -28.76 -6.28 1.84
C GLY A 293 -27.49 -5.55 1.38
N HIS A 294 -26.95 -4.68 2.23
CA HIS A 294 -25.81 -3.82 1.89
C HIS A 294 -24.50 -4.59 1.70
N LYS A 295 -24.27 -5.68 2.46
CA LYS A 295 -23.10 -6.55 2.33
C LYS A 295 -22.98 -7.17 0.93
N ALA A 296 -24.10 -7.47 0.28
CA ALA A 296 -24.15 -7.96 -1.09
C ALA A 296 -23.68 -6.91 -2.12
N LYS A 297 -23.80 -5.61 -1.79
CA LYS A 297 -23.27 -4.53 -2.65
C LYS A 297 -21.75 -4.49 -2.56
N PHE A 298 -21.18 -4.63 -1.36
CA PHE A 298 -19.73 -4.67 -1.20
C PHE A 298 -19.11 -5.89 -1.88
N GLN A 299 -19.75 -7.06 -1.77
CA GLN A 299 -19.30 -8.27 -2.44
C GLN A 299 -19.30 -8.11 -3.97
N ARG A 300 -20.38 -7.56 -4.54
CA ARG A 300 -20.44 -7.22 -5.97
C ARG A 300 -19.37 -6.23 -6.37
N LEU A 301 -19.14 -5.18 -5.57
CA LEU A 301 -18.10 -4.19 -5.83
C LEU A 301 -16.70 -4.83 -5.83
N ALA A 302 -16.40 -5.69 -4.85
CA ALA A 302 -15.13 -6.41 -4.79
C ALA A 302 -14.92 -7.30 -6.02
N GLN A 303 -15.97 -8.01 -6.44
CA GLN A 303 -15.95 -8.88 -7.62
C GLN A 303 -15.74 -8.10 -8.92
N THR A 304 -16.47 -6.99 -9.11
CA THR A 304 -16.31 -6.10 -10.27
C THR A 304 -14.90 -5.50 -10.33
N ASN A 305 -14.36 -5.09 -9.19
CA ASN A 305 -13.01 -4.56 -9.11
C ASN A 305 -11.93 -5.63 -9.38
N ALA A 306 -12.13 -6.87 -8.92
CA ALA A 306 -11.25 -7.99 -9.26
C ALA A 306 -11.21 -8.24 -10.78
N HIS A 307 -12.38 -8.28 -11.43
CA HIS A 307 -12.46 -8.47 -12.87
C HIS A 307 -11.83 -7.30 -13.65
N THR A 308 -12.16 -6.06 -13.27
CA THR A 308 -11.62 -4.86 -13.93
C THR A 308 -10.09 -4.78 -13.80
N ALA A 309 -9.57 -5.10 -12.62
CA ALA A 309 -8.13 -5.11 -12.36
C ALA A 309 -7.42 -6.23 -13.14
N LEU A 310 -8.04 -7.40 -13.28
CA LEU A 310 -7.53 -8.51 -14.09
C LEU A 310 -7.43 -8.12 -15.57
N VAL A 311 -8.53 -7.61 -16.14
CA VAL A 311 -8.57 -7.16 -17.54
C VAL A 311 -7.52 -6.08 -17.80
N SER A 312 -7.42 -5.09 -16.92
CA SER A 312 -6.40 -4.04 -17.01
C SER A 312 -4.98 -4.62 -16.98
N LYS A 313 -4.72 -5.60 -16.11
CA LYS A 313 -3.42 -6.26 -15.98
C LYS A 313 -3.06 -7.08 -17.22
N LEU A 314 -4.02 -7.84 -17.78
CA LEU A 314 -3.84 -8.61 -19.00
C LEU A 314 -3.56 -7.69 -20.20
N ASN A 315 -4.34 -6.63 -20.36
CA ASN A 315 -4.13 -5.63 -21.42
C ASN A 315 -2.76 -4.96 -21.31
N HIS A 316 -2.33 -4.62 -20.09
CA HIS A 316 -1.00 -4.07 -19.86
C HIS A 316 0.11 -5.07 -20.22
N LYS A 317 -0.03 -6.35 -19.84
CA LYS A 317 0.93 -7.41 -20.19
C LYS A 317 1.04 -7.58 -21.71
N MET A 318 -0.11 -7.62 -22.40
CA MET A 318 -0.14 -7.73 -23.87
C MET A 318 0.54 -6.52 -24.53
N THR A 319 0.28 -5.32 -24.03
CA THR A 319 0.90 -4.08 -24.54
C THR A 319 2.42 -4.10 -24.36
N ILE A 320 2.91 -4.54 -23.20
CA ILE A 320 4.36 -4.67 -22.94
C ILE A 320 4.97 -5.71 -23.88
N HIS A 321 4.34 -6.86 -24.01
CA HIS A 321 4.83 -7.92 -24.89
C HIS A 321 4.95 -7.44 -26.35
N GLN A 322 3.92 -6.77 -26.87
CA GLN A 322 3.96 -6.18 -28.22
C GLN A 322 5.11 -5.17 -28.38
N ARG A 323 5.38 -4.35 -27.36
CA ARG A 323 6.51 -3.40 -27.37
C ARG A 323 7.87 -4.10 -27.36
N PHE A 324 8.01 -5.19 -26.61
CA PHE A 324 9.23 -6.00 -26.60
C PHE A 324 9.48 -6.66 -27.95
N VAL A 325 8.44 -7.21 -28.59
CA VAL A 325 8.53 -7.79 -29.94
C VAL A 325 8.97 -6.71 -30.95
N ALA A 326 8.30 -5.56 -30.96
CA ALA A 326 8.65 -4.45 -31.85
C ALA A 326 10.07 -3.93 -31.63
N LEU A 327 10.53 -3.83 -30.37
CA LEU A 327 11.88 -3.39 -30.05
C LEU A 327 12.94 -4.42 -30.50
N ARG A 328 12.69 -5.71 -30.27
CA ARG A 328 13.56 -6.79 -30.73
C ARG A 328 13.73 -6.76 -32.24
N GLU A 329 12.63 -6.58 -32.98
CA GLU A 329 12.63 -6.46 -34.44
C GLU A 329 13.36 -5.20 -34.91
N ALA A 330 13.09 -4.05 -34.29
CA ALA A 330 13.73 -2.78 -34.65
C ALA A 330 15.26 -2.82 -34.46
N LEU A 331 15.75 -3.58 -33.48
CA LEU A 331 17.18 -3.72 -33.17
C LEU A 331 17.83 -4.97 -33.77
N ASN A 332 17.08 -5.79 -34.53
CA ASN A 332 17.54 -7.06 -35.10
C ASN A 332 18.18 -8.00 -34.05
N LEU A 333 17.56 -8.12 -32.88
CA LEU A 333 18.02 -9.00 -31.80
C LEU A 333 17.40 -10.40 -31.92
N ASN A 334 18.16 -11.44 -31.58
CA ASN A 334 17.66 -12.82 -31.56
C ASN A 334 16.68 -13.03 -30.38
N THR A 335 17.08 -12.57 -29.19
CA THR A 335 16.33 -12.64 -27.93
C THR A 335 16.23 -11.26 -27.30
N LEU A 336 15.15 -11.04 -26.56
CA LEU A 336 14.97 -9.88 -25.70
C LEU A 336 14.09 -10.29 -24.52
N GLU A 337 14.74 -10.83 -23.51
CA GLU A 337 14.12 -11.28 -22.27
C GLU A 337 14.34 -10.27 -21.15
N ARG A 338 15.49 -9.59 -21.16
CA ARG A 338 15.93 -8.67 -20.11
C ARG A 338 16.63 -7.45 -20.70
N MET A 339 16.29 -6.27 -20.18
CA MET A 339 16.95 -5.02 -20.51
C MET A 339 17.29 -4.21 -19.25
N GLU A 340 18.42 -3.52 -19.26
CA GLU A 340 18.81 -2.59 -18.21
C GLU A 340 19.00 -1.19 -18.79
N CYS A 341 18.48 -0.17 -18.12
CA CYS A 341 18.65 1.23 -18.52
C CYS A 341 19.36 2.00 -17.41
N PHE A 342 20.41 2.73 -17.79
CA PHE A 342 21.22 3.55 -16.92
C PHE A 342 20.96 5.04 -17.18
N ASP A 343 20.75 5.77 -16.10
CA ASP A 343 20.58 7.23 -16.08
C ASP A 343 21.60 7.84 -15.12
N ILE A 344 22.35 8.85 -15.58
CA ILE A 344 23.30 9.61 -14.76
C ILE A 344 22.64 10.92 -14.35
N SER A 345 22.53 11.14 -13.05
CA SER A 345 21.96 12.35 -12.49
C SER A 345 23.03 13.15 -11.76
N HIS A 346 23.08 14.45 -12.06
CA HIS A 346 23.82 15.44 -11.28
C HIS A 346 22.85 16.36 -10.55
N THR A 347 23.03 16.49 -9.24
CA THR A 347 22.42 17.58 -8.46
C THR A 347 23.49 18.66 -8.28
N MET A 348 23.21 19.92 -8.65
CA MET A 348 24.20 21.01 -8.58
C MET A 348 24.74 21.16 -7.14
N GLY A 349 25.94 20.63 -6.88
CA GLY A 349 26.59 20.62 -5.57
C GLY A 349 26.55 19.30 -4.79
N GLU A 350 25.87 18.26 -5.30
CA GLU A 350 25.76 16.93 -4.68
C GLU A 350 26.50 15.86 -5.50
N LYS A 351 26.73 14.70 -4.87
CA LYS A 351 27.46 13.57 -5.47
C LYS A 351 26.70 13.03 -6.68
N THR A 352 27.41 12.75 -7.77
CA THR A 352 26.84 12.11 -8.97
C THR A 352 26.28 10.72 -8.62
N VAL A 353 25.10 10.39 -9.14
CA VAL A 353 24.44 9.11 -8.91
C VAL A 353 24.03 8.48 -10.24
N ALA A 354 24.42 7.23 -10.46
CA ALA A 354 23.94 6.41 -11.56
C ALA A 354 22.77 5.55 -11.09
N SER A 355 21.63 5.64 -11.77
CA SER A 355 20.45 4.82 -11.52
C SER A 355 20.30 3.75 -12.59
N CYS A 356 20.17 2.49 -12.18
CA CYS A 356 19.92 1.35 -13.05
C CYS A 356 18.49 0.85 -12.83
N VAL A 357 17.69 0.86 -13.89
CA VAL A 357 16.35 0.28 -13.92
C VAL A 357 16.34 -0.97 -14.79
N VAL A 358 15.57 -1.98 -14.39
CA VAL A 358 15.57 -3.30 -15.02
C VAL A 358 14.17 -3.59 -15.55
N PHE A 359 14.06 -4.11 -16.76
CA PHE A 359 12.81 -4.62 -17.32
C PHE A 359 12.98 -6.04 -17.86
N ASN A 360 11.90 -6.80 -17.82
CA ASN A 360 11.74 -8.06 -18.54
C ASN A 360 10.44 -8.06 -19.33
N GLN A 361 10.10 -9.18 -19.95
CA GLN A 361 8.87 -9.33 -20.75
C GLN A 361 7.56 -9.13 -19.96
N ASP A 362 7.60 -9.18 -18.63
CA ASP A 362 6.46 -8.85 -17.76
C ASP A 362 6.43 -7.36 -17.35
N GLY A 363 7.44 -6.58 -17.74
CA GLY A 363 7.57 -5.15 -17.46
C GLY A 363 8.70 -4.81 -16.47
N PRO A 364 8.59 -3.68 -15.73
CA PRO A 364 9.65 -3.23 -14.85
C PRO A 364 9.87 -4.11 -13.60
N LEU A 365 11.11 -4.56 -13.38
CA LEU A 365 11.56 -5.36 -12.25
C LEU A 365 12.12 -4.49 -11.11
N LYS A 366 11.21 -3.80 -10.41
CA LYS A 366 11.58 -2.79 -9.38
C LYS A 366 12.50 -3.29 -8.26
N GLN A 367 12.40 -4.57 -7.87
CA GLN A 367 13.26 -5.17 -6.83
C GLN A 367 14.73 -5.23 -7.23
N GLU A 368 15.00 -5.19 -8.54
CA GLU A 368 16.34 -5.25 -9.11
C GLU A 368 16.90 -3.86 -9.45
N TYR A 369 16.16 -2.79 -9.19
CA TYR A 369 16.65 -1.44 -9.41
C TYR A 369 17.84 -1.16 -8.48
N ARG A 370 18.86 -0.48 -8.98
CA ARG A 370 20.06 -0.14 -8.21
C ARG A 370 20.41 1.32 -8.38
N ARG A 371 21.06 1.89 -7.37
CA ARG A 371 21.66 3.22 -7.41
C ARG A 371 23.13 3.08 -7.02
N TYR A 372 24.00 3.67 -7.80
CA TYR A 372 25.44 3.68 -7.59
C TYR A 372 25.87 5.12 -7.27
N ASN A 373 26.39 5.32 -6.08
CA ASN A 373 27.04 6.58 -5.73
C ASN A 373 28.39 6.64 -6.46
N ILE A 374 28.54 7.64 -7.32
CA ILE A 374 29.72 7.81 -8.17
C ILE A 374 30.71 8.73 -7.43
N THR A 375 31.97 8.31 -7.41
CA THR A 375 33.03 8.97 -6.63
C THR A 375 34.36 8.91 -7.35
N GLY A 376 35.18 9.95 -7.20
CA GLY A 376 36.54 9.99 -7.74
C GLY A 376 36.62 10.28 -9.24
N ILE A 377 35.57 10.86 -9.81
CA ILE A 377 35.52 11.31 -11.20
C ILE A 377 35.51 12.83 -11.27
N THR A 378 35.85 13.38 -12.44
CA THR A 378 35.66 14.81 -12.75
C THR A 378 34.16 15.15 -12.70
N GLY A 379 33.80 16.27 -12.08
CA GLY A 379 32.40 16.70 -12.02
C GLY A 379 31.82 16.92 -13.41
N GLY A 380 30.66 16.32 -13.70
CA GLY A 380 30.02 16.38 -15.02
C GLY A 380 30.54 15.36 -16.04
N ASP A 381 31.41 14.43 -15.64
CA ASP A 381 31.91 13.37 -16.52
C ASP A 381 30.97 12.15 -16.51
N ASP A 382 29.96 12.19 -17.39
CA ASP A 382 28.97 11.13 -17.53
C ASP A 382 29.57 9.81 -18.04
N TYR A 383 30.62 9.87 -18.87
CA TYR A 383 31.30 8.67 -19.36
C TYR A 383 32.00 7.93 -18.22
N ALA A 384 32.76 8.64 -17.39
CA ALA A 384 33.42 8.05 -16.23
C ALA A 384 32.40 7.53 -15.20
N ALA A 385 31.28 8.25 -15.00
CA ALA A 385 30.19 7.82 -14.13
C ALA A 385 29.56 6.51 -14.63
N MET A 386 29.27 6.42 -15.93
CA MET A 386 28.71 5.24 -16.56
C MET A 386 29.67 4.05 -16.48
N ALA A 387 30.94 4.23 -16.83
CA ALA A 387 31.97 3.19 -16.75
C ALA A 387 32.09 2.63 -15.32
N GLN A 388 32.09 3.51 -14.30
CA GLN A 388 32.12 3.08 -12.90
C GLN A 388 30.85 2.32 -12.50
N ALA A 389 29.66 2.72 -12.98
CA ALA A 389 28.41 2.01 -12.71
C ALA A 389 28.38 0.62 -13.37
N LEU A 390 28.78 0.52 -14.64
CA LEU A 390 28.86 -0.72 -15.40
C LEU A 390 29.87 -1.69 -14.79
N ALA A 391 31.07 -1.24 -14.44
CA ALA A 391 32.08 -2.07 -13.79
C ALA A 391 31.61 -2.64 -12.45
N ARG A 392 30.83 -1.87 -11.68
CA ARG A 392 30.23 -2.33 -10.42
C ARG A 392 29.04 -3.27 -10.63
N ARG A 393 28.21 -3.01 -11.65
CA ARG A 393 27.06 -3.86 -11.99
C ARG A 393 27.52 -5.22 -12.51
N TYR A 394 28.50 -5.20 -13.42
CA TYR A 394 28.93 -6.34 -14.22
C TYR A 394 30.30 -6.90 -13.83
N GLY A 395 30.78 -6.59 -12.62
CA GLY A 395 32.07 -7.08 -12.13
C GLY A 395 32.12 -8.61 -11.96
N SER A 396 33.18 -9.11 -11.33
CA SER A 396 33.63 -10.52 -11.39
C SER A 396 32.66 -11.61 -10.90
N GLN A 397 31.46 -11.28 -10.41
CA GLN A 397 30.48 -12.23 -9.84
C GLN A 397 29.04 -11.91 -10.27
N VAL A 398 28.82 -11.71 -11.57
CA VAL A 398 27.46 -11.56 -12.10
C VAL A 398 26.84 -12.94 -12.28
N ASP A 399 25.66 -13.09 -11.71
CA ASP A 399 24.77 -14.20 -12.00
C ASP A 399 24.45 -14.20 -13.51
N PRO A 400 24.81 -15.26 -14.28
CA PRO A 400 24.59 -15.32 -15.72
C PRO A 400 23.15 -15.00 -16.13
N ASP A 401 22.17 -15.39 -15.30
CA ASP A 401 20.75 -15.14 -15.53
C ASP A 401 20.35 -13.65 -15.41
N LYS A 402 21.26 -12.81 -14.91
CA LYS A 402 21.05 -11.36 -14.72
C LYS A 402 21.76 -10.49 -15.76
N ILE A 403 22.48 -11.10 -16.70
CA ILE A 403 23.06 -10.39 -17.83
C ILE A 403 21.92 -9.99 -18.78
N PRO A 404 21.74 -8.70 -19.11
CA PRO A 404 20.68 -8.29 -20.03
C PRO A 404 21.04 -8.54 -21.49
N ASP A 405 20.03 -8.71 -22.34
CA ASP A 405 20.18 -8.75 -23.79
C ASP A 405 20.52 -7.36 -24.37
N ILE A 406 20.13 -6.29 -23.66
CA ILE A 406 20.41 -4.91 -24.06
C ILE A 406 20.62 -3.99 -22.86
N ILE A 407 21.60 -3.09 -23.01
CA ILE A 407 21.84 -1.97 -22.12
C ILE A 407 21.47 -0.68 -22.84
N LEU A 408 20.66 0.16 -22.21
CA LEU A 408 20.32 1.49 -22.68
C LEU A 408 20.99 2.53 -21.76
N SER A 409 21.62 3.55 -22.34
CA SER A 409 22.15 4.69 -21.61
C SER A 409 21.42 5.96 -22.04
N MET A 410 20.82 6.68 -21.10
CA MET A 410 20.20 7.97 -21.39
C MET A 410 21.27 9.07 -21.45
N GLY A 411 21.40 9.75 -22.59
CA GLY A 411 22.22 10.95 -22.72
C GLY A 411 23.67 10.76 -23.15
N VAL A 412 24.10 9.54 -23.48
CA VAL A 412 25.46 9.26 -23.95
C VAL A 412 25.39 8.70 -25.39
N GLU A 413 26.06 9.35 -26.34
CA GLU A 413 26.27 8.77 -27.67
C GLU A 413 27.11 7.50 -27.51
N VAL A 414 26.50 6.34 -27.75
CA VAL A 414 27.22 5.07 -27.76
C VAL A 414 28.04 5.02 -29.04
N SER A 415 29.34 5.33 -28.93
CA SER A 415 30.26 5.07 -30.05
C SER A 415 30.35 3.56 -30.26
N SER A 416 30.33 3.16 -31.51
CA SER A 416 30.11 1.80 -32.02
C SER A 416 31.24 0.79 -31.75
N GLN A 417 32.02 0.96 -30.67
CA GLN A 417 33.22 0.15 -30.40
C GLN A 417 33.16 -0.81 -29.22
N GLU A 418 32.10 -0.84 -28.41
CA GLU A 418 32.00 -1.79 -27.29
C GLU A 418 30.95 -2.88 -27.51
N ARG A 419 31.12 -3.66 -28.58
CA ARG A 419 30.63 -5.05 -28.57
C ARG A 419 31.56 -5.85 -27.66
N MET A 420 31.26 -5.91 -26.37
CA MET A 420 31.85 -6.90 -25.48
C MET A 420 31.39 -8.30 -25.92
N MET A 421 32.38 -9.16 -26.17
CA MET A 421 32.26 -10.61 -26.36
C MET A 421 31.65 -11.30 -25.14
#